data_AF-W6L752-F1
#
_entry.id   AF-W6L752-F1
#
_cell.length_a   1.000
_cell.length_b   1.000
_cell.length_c   1.000
_cell.angle_alpha   90.00
_cell.angle_beta   90.00
_cell.angle_gamma   90.00
#
_symmetry.space_group_name_H-M   'P 1'
#
loop_
_entity.id
_entity.type
_entity.pdbx_description
1 polymer ?
#
loop_
_entity_poly.entity_id
_entity_poly.type
_entity_poly.pdbx_seq_one_letter_code
_entity_poly.pdbx_strand_id
1 'polypeptide(L)'
;MTESISEEFRINGNKAFAEKRFDEAIILYTKAIENDPSNFIYFSNRAAAHHELREYDEAIRDAKKSISINDNVKAHVRIATSLWAQRKLEEADAEYKVALGLDPSNQGVKNSLKVLEELLDVRRSAHRTSSSSASSVPNVMMNGAPLPPLCGGEFATAAVSDAGAAIALIIFVVNLLFTVSSFMKPVLMIFLWRTLLCVLILQQGLNLYLRGMIPRKMDDLKVLVHHFPLLLLSICLIALLIKVPPQLFLATFALFYDLIDLLNHKNKLLVWAGPLQNILLPYFKSIETNRYNILMMAASFEVMVTFPIMLTSGSVFTLVYIQYIKTRYVYDRYVQAAFSDLRKKVTKLTSMSFLPPFVNVYVQKFFDMLYTMSQQTI
;
A
#
# COMPACT_ATOMS: atom_id res chain seq x y z
N MET A 1 38.56 23.59 -28.39
CA MET A 1 38.79 22.15 -28.69
C MET A 1 37.89 21.24 -27.87
N THR A 2 37.73 21.48 -26.56
CA THR A 2 36.82 20.70 -25.68
C THR A 2 35.38 20.62 -26.19
N GLU A 3 34.78 21.74 -26.62
CA GLU A 3 33.41 21.80 -27.16
C GLU A 3 33.11 20.74 -28.23
N SER A 4 34.07 20.43 -29.12
CA SER A 4 33.89 19.46 -30.20
C SER A 4 33.73 18.03 -29.69
N ILE A 5 34.37 17.68 -28.57
CA ILE A 5 34.38 16.32 -28.02
C ILE A 5 33.14 16.11 -27.16
N SER A 6 32.78 17.09 -26.32
CA SER A 6 31.53 17.07 -25.55
C SER A 6 30.30 17.00 -26.46
N GLU A 7 30.34 17.69 -27.60
CA GLU A 7 29.26 17.67 -28.58
C GLU A 7 29.16 16.36 -29.37
N GLU A 8 30.30 15.72 -29.70
CA GLU A 8 30.30 14.36 -30.26
C GLU A 8 29.66 13.36 -29.29
N PHE A 9 30.02 13.41 -28.00
CA PHE A 9 29.40 12.59 -26.96
C PHE A 9 27.90 12.88 -26.82
N ARG A 10 27.45 14.14 -26.93
CA ARG A 10 26.02 14.49 -26.94
C ARG A 10 25.30 13.90 -28.15
N ILE A 11 25.87 14.00 -29.36
CA ILE A 11 25.27 13.46 -30.58
C ILE A 11 25.14 11.93 -30.50
N ASN A 12 26.20 11.25 -30.07
CA ASN A 12 26.17 9.79 -29.85
C ASN A 12 25.18 9.40 -28.74
N GLY A 13 25.11 10.16 -27.64
CA GLY A 13 24.12 9.96 -26.58
C GLY A 13 22.68 10.14 -27.06
N ASN A 14 22.40 11.14 -27.91
CA ASN A 14 21.09 11.32 -28.53
C ASN A 14 20.72 10.13 -29.42
N LYS A 15 21.69 9.58 -30.17
CA LYS A 15 21.50 8.40 -31.02
C LYS A 15 21.19 7.16 -30.19
N ALA A 16 21.96 6.88 -29.14
CA ALA A 16 21.69 5.79 -28.21
C ALA A 16 20.31 5.93 -27.53
N PHE A 17 19.93 7.15 -27.14
CA PHE A 17 18.61 7.46 -26.59
C PHE A 17 17.47 7.18 -27.60
N ALA A 18 17.63 7.60 -28.86
CA ALA A 18 16.66 7.30 -29.93
C ALA A 18 16.56 5.79 -30.23
N GLU A 19 17.67 5.06 -30.11
CA GLU A 19 17.75 3.59 -30.21
C GLU A 19 17.30 2.87 -28.92
N LYS A 20 16.76 3.60 -27.92
CA LYS A 20 16.29 3.12 -26.60
C LYS A 20 17.36 2.43 -25.74
N ARG A 21 18.65 2.66 -26.03
CA ARG A 21 19.77 2.20 -25.19
C ARG A 21 20.11 3.27 -24.15
N PHE A 22 19.24 3.38 -23.15
CA PHE A 22 19.29 4.48 -22.18
C PHE A 22 20.52 4.44 -21.28
N ASP A 23 20.99 3.26 -20.85
CA ASP A 23 22.22 3.11 -20.06
C ASP A 23 23.46 3.63 -20.83
N GLU A 24 23.56 3.29 -22.12
CA GLU A 24 24.63 3.79 -23.00
C GLU A 24 24.52 5.31 -23.17
N ALA A 25 23.30 5.83 -23.34
CA ALA A 25 23.06 7.28 -23.41
C ALA A 25 23.50 8.00 -22.12
N ILE A 26 23.24 7.43 -20.94
CA ILE A 26 23.68 7.99 -19.64
C ILE A 26 25.21 8.04 -19.57
N ILE A 27 25.90 6.98 -19.98
CA ILE A 27 27.38 6.94 -20.03
C ILE A 27 27.91 8.03 -20.97
N LEU A 28 27.32 8.16 -22.16
CA LEU A 28 27.73 9.15 -23.17
C LEU A 28 27.47 10.60 -22.70
N TYR A 29 26.31 10.90 -22.12
CA TYR A 29 26.05 12.22 -21.55
C TYR A 29 26.92 12.51 -20.33
N THR A 30 27.28 11.50 -19.53
CA THR A 30 28.22 11.67 -18.42
C THR A 30 29.61 12.06 -18.92
N LYS A 31 30.12 11.42 -19.99
CA LYS A 31 31.35 11.85 -20.65
C LYS A 31 31.27 13.27 -21.22
N ALA A 32 30.12 13.67 -21.77
CA ALA A 32 29.92 15.06 -22.21
C ALA A 32 30.00 16.05 -21.03
N ILE A 33 29.39 15.73 -19.89
CA ILE A 33 29.44 16.52 -18.65
C ILE A 33 30.86 16.58 -18.06
N GLU A 34 31.64 15.49 -18.13
CA GLU A 34 33.03 15.46 -17.66
C GLU A 34 33.95 16.37 -18.48
N ASN A 35 33.69 16.50 -19.79
CA ASN A 35 34.49 17.34 -20.71
C ASN A 35 34.02 18.80 -20.72
N ASP A 36 32.72 19.07 -20.52
CA ASP A 36 32.17 20.41 -20.32
C ASP A 36 31.00 20.37 -19.30
N PRO A 37 31.28 20.64 -18.01
CA PRO A 37 30.27 20.66 -16.95
C PRO A 37 29.46 21.97 -16.91
N SER A 38 29.74 22.93 -17.81
CA SER A 38 29.03 24.22 -17.89
C SER A 38 27.82 24.19 -18.82
N ASN A 39 27.65 23.12 -19.61
CA ASN A 39 26.55 23.00 -20.56
C ASN A 39 25.32 22.30 -19.97
N PHE A 40 24.28 23.10 -19.70
CA PHE A 40 23.01 22.63 -19.13
C PHE A 40 22.28 21.57 -19.97
N ILE A 41 22.55 21.49 -21.28
CA ILE A 41 21.88 20.57 -22.21
C ILE A 41 22.25 19.11 -21.87
N TYR A 42 23.51 18.84 -21.53
CA TYR A 42 23.95 17.48 -21.23
C TYR A 42 23.24 16.92 -19.98
N PHE A 43 23.10 17.75 -18.93
CA PHE A 43 22.29 17.42 -17.75
C PHE A 43 20.81 17.21 -18.10
N SER A 44 20.19 18.10 -18.90
CA SER A 44 18.79 17.93 -19.30
C SER A 44 18.55 16.69 -20.17
N ASN A 45 19.56 16.23 -20.91
CA ASN A 45 19.52 15.02 -21.73
C ASN A 45 19.75 13.75 -20.90
N ARG A 46 20.69 13.77 -19.94
CA ARG A 46 20.90 12.66 -19.00
C ARG A 46 19.69 12.46 -18.08
N ALA A 47 19.07 13.55 -17.63
CA ALA A 47 17.78 13.53 -16.93
C ALA A 47 16.68 12.82 -17.74
N ALA A 48 16.66 12.99 -19.07
CA ALA A 48 15.71 12.28 -19.93
C ALA A 48 15.98 10.77 -19.96
N ALA A 49 17.24 10.35 -20.01
CA ALA A 49 17.61 8.93 -20.01
C ALA A 49 17.31 8.24 -18.68
N HIS A 50 17.62 8.89 -17.54
CA HIS A 50 17.21 8.42 -16.22
C HIS A 50 15.67 8.33 -16.08
N HIS A 51 14.92 9.26 -16.67
CA HIS A 51 13.46 9.21 -16.67
C HIS A 51 12.90 7.95 -17.38
N GLU A 52 13.44 7.59 -18.54
CA GLU A 52 13.03 6.39 -19.29
C GLU A 52 13.40 5.10 -18.55
N LEU A 53 14.51 5.08 -17.80
CA LEU A 53 14.89 3.98 -16.90
C LEU A 53 14.07 3.94 -15.59
N ARG A 54 13.18 4.91 -15.36
CA ARG A 54 12.39 5.11 -14.12
C ARG A 54 13.20 5.51 -12.89
N GLU A 55 14.43 5.97 -13.08
CA GLU A 55 15.32 6.51 -12.06
C GLU A 55 14.96 7.98 -11.78
N TYR A 56 13.72 8.21 -11.33
CA TYR A 56 13.11 9.54 -11.29
C TYR A 56 13.84 10.52 -10.36
N ASP A 57 14.43 10.05 -9.26
CA ASP A 57 15.21 10.91 -8.38
C ASP A 57 16.50 11.40 -9.05
N GLU A 58 17.18 10.54 -9.84
CA GLU A 58 18.34 10.94 -10.66
C GLU A 58 17.94 11.94 -11.74
N ALA A 59 16.82 11.68 -12.42
CA ALA A 59 16.26 12.59 -13.42
C ALA A 59 15.96 13.99 -12.82
N ILE A 60 15.42 14.04 -11.60
CA ILE A 60 15.17 15.30 -10.89
C ILE A 60 16.48 15.96 -10.45
N ARG A 61 17.48 15.21 -9.97
CA ARG A 61 18.81 15.75 -9.59
C ARG A 61 19.50 16.41 -10.78
N ASP A 62 19.56 15.73 -11.93
CA ASP A 62 20.16 16.27 -13.14
C ASP A 62 19.38 17.46 -13.72
N ALA A 63 18.04 17.40 -13.74
CA ALA A 63 17.24 18.51 -14.24
C ALA A 63 17.37 19.76 -13.34
N LYS A 64 17.43 19.60 -12.01
CA LYS A 64 17.77 20.70 -11.09
C LYS A 64 19.18 21.23 -11.31
N LYS A 65 20.14 20.37 -11.65
CA LYS A 65 21.50 20.81 -12.00
C LYS A 65 21.51 21.59 -13.32
N SER A 66 20.72 21.19 -14.31
CA SER A 66 20.50 21.95 -15.56
C SER A 66 19.94 23.36 -15.28
N ILE A 67 18.89 23.48 -14.47
CA ILE A 67 18.31 24.78 -14.06
C ILE A 67 19.34 25.66 -13.34
N SER A 68 20.18 25.08 -12.46
CA SER A 68 21.23 25.84 -11.74
C SER A 68 22.30 26.46 -12.64
N ILE A 69 22.37 26.03 -13.92
CA ILE A 69 23.28 26.54 -14.95
C ILE A 69 22.53 27.50 -15.88
N ASN A 70 21.37 27.09 -16.36
CA ASN A 70 20.51 27.89 -17.22
C ASN A 70 19.04 27.52 -16.96
N ASP A 71 18.25 28.51 -16.53
CA ASP A 71 16.81 28.32 -16.34
C ASP A 71 16.12 28.12 -17.70
N ASN A 72 15.54 26.94 -17.90
CA ASN A 72 15.02 26.52 -19.20
C ASN A 72 13.81 25.59 -19.09
N VAL A 73 12.89 25.78 -20.04
CA VAL A 73 11.62 25.03 -20.17
C VAL A 73 11.82 23.52 -20.16
N LYS A 74 12.85 23.00 -20.84
CA LYS A 74 13.07 21.54 -20.96
C LYS A 74 13.39 20.92 -19.61
N ALA A 75 14.26 21.54 -18.82
CA ALA A 75 14.63 21.05 -17.51
C ALA A 75 13.45 21.07 -16.53
N HIS A 76 12.67 22.16 -16.49
CA HIS A 76 11.41 22.20 -15.71
C HIS A 76 10.42 21.11 -16.14
N VAL A 77 10.26 20.88 -17.45
CA VAL A 77 9.44 19.76 -17.96
C VAL A 77 9.99 18.40 -17.52
N ARG A 78 11.32 18.18 -17.48
CA ARG A 78 11.90 16.91 -16.97
C ARG A 78 11.65 16.70 -15.48
N ILE A 79 11.67 17.76 -14.66
CA ILE A 79 11.26 17.69 -13.25
C ILE A 79 9.77 17.35 -13.19
N ALA A 80 8.92 18.11 -13.87
CA ALA A 80 7.48 17.94 -13.83
C ALA A 80 7.02 16.53 -14.29
N THR A 81 7.57 15.99 -15.38
CA THR A 81 7.27 14.61 -15.82
C THR A 81 7.75 13.57 -14.82
N SER A 82 8.91 13.77 -14.20
CA SER A 82 9.45 12.82 -13.21
C SER A 82 8.70 12.87 -11.88
N LEU A 83 8.28 14.05 -11.42
CA LEU A 83 7.40 14.22 -10.26
C LEU A 83 6.00 13.64 -10.52
N TRP A 84 5.45 13.82 -11.73
CA TRP A 84 4.20 13.17 -12.15
C TRP A 84 4.34 11.65 -12.12
N ALA A 85 5.43 11.09 -12.65
CA ALA A 85 5.72 9.65 -12.57
C ALA A 85 5.87 9.16 -11.12
N GLN A 86 6.45 9.97 -10.22
CA GLN A 86 6.47 9.75 -8.76
C GLN A 86 5.12 10.03 -8.07
N ARG A 87 4.07 10.42 -8.79
CA ARG A 87 2.71 10.76 -8.30
C ARG A 87 2.62 12.01 -7.42
N LYS A 88 3.65 12.86 -7.41
CA LYS A 88 3.71 14.18 -6.76
C LYS A 88 3.07 15.24 -7.66
N LEU A 89 1.76 15.10 -7.89
CA LEU A 89 1.01 15.89 -8.89
C LEU A 89 1.00 17.39 -8.56
N GLU A 90 0.93 17.75 -7.28
CA GLU A 90 0.93 19.13 -6.81
C GLU A 90 2.29 19.82 -7.01
N GLU A 91 3.40 19.09 -6.83
CA GLU A 91 4.75 19.60 -7.14
C GLU A 91 4.96 19.70 -8.66
N ALA A 92 4.47 18.71 -9.43
CA ALA A 92 4.52 18.74 -10.90
C ALA A 92 3.72 19.92 -11.50
N ASP A 93 2.60 20.30 -10.90
CA ASP A 93 1.76 21.44 -11.32
C ASP A 93 2.51 22.78 -11.17
N ALA A 94 3.20 22.97 -10.05
CA ALA A 94 4.06 24.13 -9.84
C ALA A 94 5.17 24.22 -10.90
N GLU A 95 5.86 23.10 -11.17
CA GLU A 95 6.94 23.04 -12.16
C GLU A 95 6.45 23.25 -13.61
N TYR A 96 5.30 22.71 -13.99
CA TYR A 96 4.69 23.01 -15.29
C TYR A 96 4.24 24.47 -15.42
N LYS A 97 3.80 25.11 -14.33
CA LYS A 97 3.47 26.54 -14.32
C LYS A 97 4.70 27.43 -14.48
N VAL A 98 5.84 27.06 -13.88
CA VAL A 98 7.13 27.73 -14.16
C VAL A 98 7.54 27.52 -15.62
N ALA A 99 7.48 26.29 -16.15
CA ALA A 99 7.77 26.00 -17.56
C ALA A 99 6.90 26.81 -18.53
N LEU A 100 5.62 27.01 -18.22
CA LEU A 100 4.68 27.81 -19.02
C LEU A 100 4.94 29.32 -18.89
N GLY A 101 5.44 29.78 -17.74
CA GLY A 101 5.90 31.16 -17.57
C GLY A 101 7.14 31.49 -18.42
N LEU A 102 8.04 30.51 -18.58
CA LEU A 102 9.24 30.63 -19.42
C LEU A 102 8.93 30.57 -20.93
N ASP A 103 7.99 29.72 -21.37
CA ASP A 103 7.50 29.68 -22.75
C ASP A 103 5.95 29.59 -22.81
N PRO A 104 5.27 30.74 -22.83
CA PRO A 104 3.82 30.81 -22.96
C PRO A 104 3.27 30.32 -24.30
N SER A 105 4.11 30.02 -25.29
CA SER A 105 3.69 29.50 -26.60
C SER A 105 3.61 27.96 -26.63
N ASN A 106 4.24 27.29 -25.66
CA ASN A 106 4.44 25.85 -25.67
C ASN A 106 3.14 25.04 -25.52
N GLN A 107 2.60 24.56 -26.63
CA GLN A 107 1.37 23.75 -26.63
C GLN A 107 1.56 22.39 -25.95
N GLY A 108 2.79 21.85 -25.93
CA GLY A 108 3.10 20.62 -25.18
C GLY A 108 2.90 20.82 -23.68
N VAL A 109 3.51 21.86 -23.12
CA VAL A 109 3.35 22.23 -21.71
C VAL A 109 1.90 22.55 -21.37
N LYS A 110 1.20 23.32 -22.21
CA LYS A 110 -0.25 23.63 -21.99
C LYS A 110 -1.11 22.38 -21.95
N ASN A 111 -0.90 21.43 -22.86
CA ASN A 111 -1.66 20.19 -22.88
C ASN A 111 -1.35 19.32 -21.65
N SER A 112 -0.07 19.18 -21.28
CA SER A 112 0.34 18.46 -20.07
C SER A 112 -0.21 19.10 -18.79
N LEU A 113 -0.15 20.43 -18.67
CA LEU A 113 -0.69 21.18 -17.54
C LEU A 113 -2.21 21.04 -17.47
N LYS A 114 -2.93 21.17 -18.59
CA LYS A 114 -4.40 20.99 -18.61
C LYS A 114 -4.82 19.60 -18.14
N VAL A 115 -4.15 18.54 -18.62
CA VAL A 115 -4.42 17.16 -18.16
C VAL A 115 -4.10 17.01 -16.67
N LEU A 116 -3.03 17.63 -16.18
CA LEU A 116 -2.67 17.60 -14.77
C LEU A 116 -3.67 18.39 -13.89
N GLU A 117 -4.15 19.54 -14.35
CA GLU A 117 -5.18 20.33 -13.67
C GLU A 117 -6.53 19.60 -13.63
N GLU A 118 -6.93 18.95 -14.73
CA GLU A 118 -8.12 18.07 -14.76
C GLU A 118 -7.97 16.91 -13.75
N LEU A 119 -6.80 16.27 -13.68
CA LEU A 119 -6.52 15.22 -12.69
C LEU A 119 -6.52 15.75 -11.25
N LEU A 120 -5.98 16.95 -11.01
CA LEU A 120 -5.98 17.61 -9.71
C LEU A 120 -7.38 18.04 -9.29
N ASP A 121 -8.23 18.50 -10.20
CA ASP A 121 -9.60 18.88 -9.90
C ASP A 121 -10.52 17.65 -9.73
N VAL A 122 -10.26 16.53 -10.41
CA VAL A 122 -10.86 15.23 -10.06
C VAL A 122 -10.41 14.78 -8.66
N ARG A 123 -9.12 14.90 -8.31
CA ARG A 123 -8.62 14.62 -6.95
C ARG A 123 -9.25 15.54 -5.90
N ARG A 124 -9.35 16.84 -6.15
CA ARG A 124 -9.93 17.86 -5.25
C ARG A 124 -11.44 17.73 -5.11
N SER A 125 -12.17 17.39 -6.18
CA SER A 125 -13.62 17.18 -6.13
C SER A 125 -13.96 15.88 -5.39
N ALA A 126 -13.19 14.81 -5.57
CA ALA A 126 -13.24 13.62 -4.71
C ALA A 126 -12.89 13.96 -3.25
N HIS A 127 -11.98 14.92 -3.02
CA HIS A 127 -11.71 15.41 -1.66
C HIS A 127 -12.85 16.27 -1.09
N ARG A 128 -13.52 17.10 -1.90
CA ARG A 128 -14.65 17.96 -1.49
C ARG A 128 -15.89 17.14 -1.13
N THR A 129 -16.20 16.08 -1.88
CA THR A 129 -17.27 15.14 -1.51
C THR A 129 -16.92 14.31 -0.27
N SER A 130 -15.64 14.08 0.00
CA SER A 130 -15.19 13.53 1.29
C SER A 130 -15.24 14.54 2.45
N SER A 131 -14.99 15.83 2.20
CA SER A 131 -14.90 16.85 3.29
C SER A 131 -16.24 17.28 3.87
N SER A 132 -17.36 17.05 3.17
CA SER A 132 -18.70 17.28 3.73
C SER A 132 -19.22 16.09 4.57
N SER A 133 -18.44 15.02 4.71
CA SER A 133 -18.88 13.80 5.40
C SER A 133 -17.80 13.04 6.21
N ALA A 134 -16.53 13.44 6.16
CA ALA A 134 -15.45 12.73 6.82
C ALA A 134 -14.42 13.64 7.53
N SER A 135 -14.38 13.55 8.85
CA SER A 135 -13.17 13.83 9.63
C SER A 135 -12.23 12.60 9.60
N SER A 136 -11.06 12.77 8.98
CA SER A 136 -9.84 11.94 9.11
C SER A 136 -9.93 10.41 8.94
N VAL A 137 -9.60 9.91 7.74
CA VAL A 137 -8.34 9.16 7.45
C VAL A 137 -8.20 9.03 5.93
N PRO A 138 -6.99 9.22 5.33
CA PRO A 138 -6.87 9.48 3.90
C PRO A 138 -6.90 8.21 3.03
N ASN A 139 -7.44 8.36 1.82
CA ASN A 139 -7.59 7.29 0.85
C ASN A 139 -6.70 7.49 -0.39
N VAL A 140 -6.27 6.38 -0.95
CA VAL A 140 -5.28 6.19 -2.02
C VAL A 140 -5.94 5.02 -2.78
N MET A 141 -6.37 5.17 -4.05
CA MET A 141 -7.19 4.19 -4.83
C MET A 141 -6.47 3.79 -6.14
N MET A 142 -6.77 2.69 -6.87
CA MET A 142 -6.16 2.46 -8.21
C MET A 142 -7.12 2.29 -9.39
N ASN A 143 -6.93 3.18 -10.37
CA ASN A 143 -6.83 2.89 -11.81
C ASN A 143 -6.20 4.16 -12.41
N GLY A 144 -4.87 4.19 -12.52
CA GLY A 144 -4.09 5.44 -12.67
C GLY A 144 -3.86 6.17 -11.35
N ALA A 145 -4.79 6.11 -10.40
CA ALA A 145 -4.60 6.47 -9.00
C ALA A 145 -3.65 5.45 -8.26
N PRO A 146 -3.12 5.75 -7.06
CA PRO A 146 -2.30 4.81 -6.26
C PRO A 146 -3.14 3.90 -5.34
N LEU A 147 -3.18 2.57 -5.46
CA LEU A 147 -3.89 1.69 -4.49
C LEU A 147 -3.36 1.94 -3.06
N PRO A 148 -4.19 1.90 -2.01
CA PRO A 148 -3.69 2.13 -0.68
C PRO A 148 -2.78 0.96 -0.32
N PRO A 149 -1.77 1.16 0.56
CA PRO A 149 -1.28 0.02 1.31
C PRO A 149 -2.50 -0.68 1.93
N LEU A 150 -2.53 -2.02 1.96
CA LEU A 150 -3.66 -2.78 2.49
C LEU A 150 -3.92 -2.34 3.95
N CYS A 151 -4.85 -1.40 4.10
CA CYS A 151 -5.10 -0.62 5.30
C CYS A 151 -6.47 -1.02 5.83
N GLY A 152 -6.53 -1.48 7.07
CA GLY A 152 -7.77 -1.88 7.72
C GLY A 152 -8.27 -3.25 7.26
N GLY A 153 -7.39 -4.23 7.04
CA GLY A 153 -7.79 -5.63 6.81
C GLY A 153 -8.82 -5.86 5.69
N GLU A 154 -8.92 -4.93 4.74
CA GLU A 154 -9.70 -5.13 3.53
C GLU A 154 -9.01 -6.25 2.73
N PHE A 155 -9.49 -7.49 2.86
CA PHE A 155 -9.00 -8.66 2.12
C PHE A 155 -9.39 -8.62 0.63
N ALA A 156 -9.58 -7.40 0.12
CA ALA A 156 -10.22 -7.00 -1.12
C ALA A 156 -9.91 -8.02 -2.22
N THR A 157 -10.93 -8.82 -2.51
CA THR A 157 -10.93 -9.65 -3.71
C THR A 157 -10.67 -8.71 -4.89
N ALA A 158 -9.50 -8.85 -5.52
CA ALA A 158 -8.91 -7.79 -6.33
C ALA A 158 -9.70 -7.46 -7.61
N ALA A 159 -10.77 -8.22 -7.87
CA ALA A 159 -11.81 -7.87 -8.80
C ALA A 159 -13.13 -7.64 -8.04
N VAL A 160 -13.80 -6.54 -8.34
CA VAL A 160 -15.25 -6.36 -8.13
C VAL A 160 -16.00 -7.24 -9.16
N SER A 161 -15.66 -8.54 -9.17
CA SER A 161 -16.30 -9.60 -9.96
C SER A 161 -17.39 -10.26 -9.14
N ASP A 162 -18.24 -11.06 -9.79
CA ASP A 162 -19.33 -11.75 -9.08
C ASP A 162 -18.77 -12.89 -8.20
N ALA A 163 -17.67 -13.51 -8.65
CA ALA A 163 -16.90 -14.46 -7.85
C ALA A 163 -16.30 -13.80 -6.58
N GLY A 164 -15.78 -12.58 -6.66
CA GLY A 164 -15.22 -11.86 -5.51
C GLY A 164 -16.27 -11.61 -4.42
N ALA A 165 -17.44 -11.09 -4.81
CA ALA A 165 -18.57 -10.87 -3.91
C ALA A 165 -19.12 -12.18 -3.31
N ALA A 166 -19.14 -13.27 -4.08
CA ALA A 166 -19.58 -14.57 -3.60
C ALA A 166 -18.61 -15.17 -2.56
N ILE A 167 -17.29 -15.06 -2.81
CA ILE A 167 -16.26 -15.52 -1.86
C ILE A 167 -16.33 -14.72 -0.56
N ALA A 168 -16.44 -13.39 -0.62
CA ALA A 168 -16.57 -12.54 0.57
C ALA A 168 -17.82 -12.92 1.41
N LEU A 169 -18.96 -13.15 0.76
CA LEU A 169 -20.19 -13.62 1.43
C LEU A 169 -20.01 -15.00 2.06
N ILE A 170 -19.36 -15.95 1.37
CA ILE A 170 -19.08 -17.28 1.91
C ILE A 170 -18.17 -17.20 3.15
N ILE A 171 -17.10 -16.39 3.11
CA ILE A 171 -16.20 -16.20 4.25
C ILE A 171 -16.97 -15.65 5.45
N PHE A 172 -17.72 -14.55 5.25
CA PHE A 172 -18.52 -13.94 6.31
C PHE A 172 -19.51 -14.94 6.93
N VAL A 173 -20.23 -15.72 6.12
CA VAL A 173 -21.18 -16.73 6.61
C VAL A 173 -20.48 -17.88 7.33
N VAL A 174 -19.37 -18.42 6.80
CA VAL A 174 -18.61 -19.51 7.44
C VAL A 174 -17.98 -19.05 8.76
N ASN A 175 -17.44 -17.83 8.81
CA ASN A 175 -16.86 -17.24 10.02
C ASN A 175 -17.93 -16.91 11.08
N LEU A 176 -19.12 -16.47 10.65
CA LEU A 176 -20.26 -16.22 11.53
C LEU A 176 -20.78 -17.54 12.12
N LEU A 177 -20.97 -18.56 11.28
CA LEU A 177 -21.33 -19.91 11.72
C LEU A 177 -20.28 -20.50 12.66
N PHE A 178 -18.99 -20.30 12.37
CA PHE A 178 -17.90 -20.71 13.25
C PHE A 178 -18.05 -20.06 14.64
N THR A 179 -18.18 -18.74 14.68
CA THR A 179 -18.29 -17.94 15.91
C THR A 179 -19.57 -18.23 16.70
N VAL A 180 -20.67 -18.62 16.06
CA VAL A 180 -21.87 -19.12 16.76
C VAL A 180 -21.66 -20.56 17.25
N SER A 181 -21.01 -21.42 16.44
CA SER A 181 -20.82 -22.84 16.77
C SER A 181 -19.90 -23.09 17.97
N SER A 182 -18.96 -22.18 18.25
CA SER A 182 -18.03 -22.28 19.39
C SER A 182 -18.73 -22.32 20.75
N PHE A 183 -19.96 -21.79 20.84
CA PHE A 183 -20.79 -21.84 22.05
C PHE A 183 -21.68 -23.08 22.13
N MET A 184 -21.81 -23.86 21.05
CA MET A 184 -22.85 -24.89 20.91
C MET A 184 -22.29 -26.30 20.69
N LYS A 185 -21.32 -26.50 19.78
CA LYS A 185 -20.83 -27.83 19.39
C LYS A 185 -19.34 -27.80 18.99
N PRO A 186 -18.41 -28.30 19.84
CA PRO A 186 -16.97 -28.21 19.57
C PRO A 186 -16.51 -29.01 18.34
N VAL A 187 -17.20 -30.11 17.99
CA VAL A 187 -16.92 -30.88 16.76
C VAL A 187 -17.22 -30.06 15.50
N LEU A 188 -18.32 -29.32 15.50
CA LEU A 188 -18.71 -28.45 14.39
C LEU A 188 -17.75 -27.25 14.25
N MET A 189 -17.29 -26.70 15.38
CA MET A 189 -16.28 -25.65 15.43
C MET A 189 -14.96 -26.07 14.74
N ILE A 190 -14.46 -27.29 14.98
CA ILE A 190 -13.23 -27.79 14.32
C ILE A 190 -13.43 -27.95 12.80
N PHE A 191 -14.61 -28.41 12.37
CA PHE A 191 -14.93 -28.50 10.94
C PHE A 191 -14.97 -27.13 10.29
N LEU A 192 -15.75 -26.20 10.84
CA LEU A 192 -15.90 -24.83 10.32
C LEU A 192 -14.58 -24.05 10.32
N TRP A 193 -13.70 -24.27 11.31
CA TRP A 193 -12.35 -23.71 11.32
C TRP A 193 -11.51 -24.14 10.11
N ARG A 194 -11.53 -25.44 9.78
CA ARG A 194 -10.83 -25.95 8.60
C ARG A 194 -11.45 -25.42 7.30
N THR A 195 -12.77 -25.35 7.24
CA THR A 195 -13.48 -24.73 6.10
C THR A 195 -13.06 -23.27 5.93
N LEU A 196 -13.05 -22.48 7.00
CA LEU A 196 -12.62 -21.08 6.99
C LEU A 196 -11.19 -20.93 6.48
N LEU A 197 -10.25 -21.72 7.00
CA LEU A 197 -8.86 -21.72 6.52
C LEU A 197 -8.76 -22.07 5.02
N CYS A 198 -9.49 -23.08 4.54
CA CYS A 198 -9.50 -23.45 3.12
C CYS A 198 -10.06 -22.34 2.22
N VAL A 199 -11.14 -21.66 2.63
CA VAL A 199 -11.72 -20.55 1.85
C VAL A 199 -10.79 -19.33 1.84
N LEU A 200 -10.15 -19.01 2.96
CA LEU A 200 -9.12 -17.95 3.03
C LEU A 200 -7.91 -18.27 2.14
N ILE A 201 -7.42 -19.52 2.16
CA ILE A 201 -6.35 -19.98 1.24
C ILE A 201 -6.75 -19.77 -0.23
N LEU A 202 -7.97 -20.15 -0.59
CA LEU A 202 -8.50 -19.97 -1.95
C LEU A 202 -8.62 -18.49 -2.34
N GLN A 203 -9.14 -17.64 -1.45
CA GLN A 203 -9.27 -16.19 -1.66
C GLN A 203 -7.90 -15.54 -1.88
N GLN A 204 -6.91 -15.84 -1.02
CA GLN A 204 -5.58 -15.25 -1.15
C GLN A 204 -4.81 -15.81 -2.36
N GLY A 205 -4.98 -17.10 -2.69
CA GLY A 205 -4.47 -17.67 -3.94
C GLY A 205 -5.05 -16.99 -5.19
N LEU A 206 -6.36 -16.74 -5.21
CA LEU A 206 -7.03 -16.00 -6.29
C LEU A 206 -6.54 -14.54 -6.36
N ASN A 207 -6.35 -13.87 -5.22
CA ASN A 207 -5.80 -12.52 -5.16
C ASN A 207 -4.37 -12.43 -5.73
N LEU A 208 -3.50 -13.40 -5.41
CA LEU A 208 -2.15 -13.47 -5.98
C LEU A 208 -2.18 -13.76 -7.49
N TYR A 209 -3.05 -14.67 -7.93
CA TYR A 209 -3.23 -14.99 -9.36
C TYR A 209 -3.70 -13.76 -10.17
N LEU A 210 -4.78 -13.09 -9.72
CA LEU A 210 -5.33 -11.91 -10.40
C LEU A 210 -4.35 -10.73 -10.45
N ARG A 211 -3.47 -10.59 -9.46
CA ARG A 211 -2.42 -9.56 -9.43
C ARG A 211 -1.15 -9.95 -10.19
N GLY A 212 -1.08 -11.16 -10.76
CA GLY A 212 0.12 -11.68 -11.42
C GLY A 212 1.30 -11.94 -10.47
N MET A 213 1.05 -11.98 -9.15
CA MET A 213 2.08 -12.04 -8.10
C MET A 213 2.44 -13.48 -7.69
N ILE A 214 2.24 -14.45 -8.60
CA ILE A 214 2.72 -15.82 -8.42
C ILE A 214 4.08 -15.92 -9.13
N PRO A 215 5.21 -15.83 -8.41
CA PRO A 215 6.52 -15.89 -9.05
C PRO A 215 6.76 -17.26 -9.68
N ARG A 216 7.42 -17.26 -10.84
CA ARG A 216 7.84 -18.50 -11.53
C ARG A 216 9.22 -19.00 -11.08
N LYS A 217 9.95 -18.24 -10.26
CA LYS A 217 11.31 -18.57 -9.78
C LYS A 217 11.45 -18.44 -8.26
N MET A 218 12.42 -19.15 -7.70
CA MET A 218 12.71 -19.18 -6.25
C MET A 218 13.33 -17.88 -5.72
N ASP A 219 14.05 -17.11 -6.53
CA ASP A 219 14.72 -15.87 -6.06
C ASP A 219 13.72 -14.75 -5.75
N ASP A 220 12.65 -14.66 -6.55
CA ASP A 220 11.51 -13.74 -6.34
C ASP A 220 10.78 -14.01 -5.00
N LEU A 221 10.94 -15.21 -4.44
CA LEU A 221 10.28 -15.63 -3.20
C LEU A 221 10.74 -14.82 -1.98
N LYS A 222 11.93 -14.20 -2.03
CA LYS A 222 12.43 -13.30 -0.98
C LYS A 222 11.64 -11.99 -0.91
N VAL A 223 11.32 -11.40 -2.06
CA VAL A 223 10.47 -10.19 -2.16
C VAL A 223 9.06 -10.49 -1.62
N LEU A 224 8.59 -11.71 -1.84
CA LEU A 224 7.30 -12.22 -1.40
C LEU A 224 7.10 -12.20 0.14
N VAL A 225 8.17 -12.25 0.94
CA VAL A 225 8.13 -12.16 2.42
C VAL A 225 7.69 -10.76 2.91
N HIS A 226 7.63 -9.78 2.02
CA HIS A 226 7.14 -8.42 2.30
C HIS A 226 5.71 -8.18 1.80
N HIS A 227 5.09 -9.16 1.13
CA HIS A 227 3.76 -9.04 0.57
C HIS A 227 2.68 -9.65 1.48
N PHE A 228 1.83 -8.78 2.02
CA PHE A 228 0.75 -9.11 2.94
C PHE A 228 -0.14 -10.32 2.51
N PRO A 229 -0.65 -10.41 1.27
CA PRO A 229 -1.52 -11.54 0.88
C PRO A 229 -0.81 -12.90 0.96
N LEU A 230 0.49 -12.93 0.68
CA LEU A 230 1.28 -14.16 0.78
C LEU A 230 1.58 -14.52 2.23
N LEU A 231 1.92 -13.54 3.09
CA LEU A 231 2.11 -13.79 4.51
C LEU A 231 0.85 -14.40 5.13
N LEU A 232 -0.33 -13.84 4.83
CA LEU A 232 -1.60 -14.39 5.28
C LEU A 232 -1.87 -15.80 4.71
N LEU A 233 -1.64 -16.01 3.40
CA LEU A 233 -1.75 -17.33 2.77
C LEU A 233 -0.84 -18.37 3.46
N SER A 234 0.41 -18.00 3.75
CA SER A 234 1.37 -18.87 4.42
C SER A 234 0.95 -19.20 5.85
N ILE A 235 0.41 -18.24 6.60
CA ILE A 235 -0.15 -18.46 7.94
C ILE A 235 -1.32 -19.42 7.90
N CYS A 236 -2.27 -19.24 6.98
CA CYS A 236 -3.42 -20.14 6.85
C CYS A 236 -3.00 -21.55 6.42
N LEU A 237 -2.04 -21.68 5.50
CA LEU A 237 -1.52 -22.96 5.02
C LEU A 237 -0.72 -23.70 6.11
N ILE A 238 0.13 -23.00 6.87
CA ILE A 238 0.84 -23.55 8.03
C ILE A 238 -0.16 -23.95 9.12
N ALA A 239 -1.19 -23.14 9.39
CA ALA A 239 -2.25 -23.47 10.35
C ALA A 239 -2.99 -24.77 9.98
N LEU A 240 -3.30 -24.94 8.69
CA LEU A 240 -3.99 -26.12 8.18
C LEU A 240 -3.11 -27.38 8.26
N LEU A 241 -1.83 -27.29 7.86
CA LEU A 241 -0.87 -28.41 7.89
C LEU A 241 -0.51 -28.85 9.31
N ILE A 242 -0.21 -27.90 10.20
CA ILE A 242 0.14 -28.16 11.61
C ILE A 242 -1.11 -28.50 12.45
N LYS A 243 -2.32 -28.34 11.87
CA LYS A 243 -3.63 -28.55 12.54
C LYS A 243 -3.78 -27.67 13.79
N VAL A 244 -3.39 -26.39 13.67
CA VAL A 244 -3.52 -25.39 14.74
C VAL A 244 -4.97 -25.36 15.25
N PRO A 245 -5.21 -25.47 16.57
CA PRO A 245 -6.56 -25.53 17.12
C PRO A 245 -7.35 -24.23 16.83
N PRO A 246 -8.70 -24.28 16.82
CA PRO A 246 -9.52 -23.13 16.48
C PRO A 246 -9.24 -21.91 17.35
N GLN A 247 -8.77 -20.82 16.73
CA GLN A 247 -8.45 -19.58 17.42
C GLN A 247 -9.70 -18.69 17.46
N LEU A 248 -10.56 -18.89 18.46
CA LEU A 248 -11.85 -18.21 18.55
C LEU A 248 -11.70 -16.68 18.44
N PHE A 249 -10.80 -16.08 19.22
CA PHE A 249 -10.56 -14.64 19.18
C PHE A 249 -10.11 -14.13 17.80
N LEU A 250 -9.30 -14.92 17.06
CA LEU A 250 -8.85 -14.58 15.70
C LEU A 250 -10.04 -14.50 14.74
N ALA A 251 -10.91 -15.50 14.77
CA ALA A 251 -12.10 -15.57 13.95
C ALA A 251 -13.11 -14.44 14.29
N THR A 252 -13.33 -14.19 15.58
CA THR A 252 -14.28 -13.17 16.05
C THR A 252 -13.87 -11.76 15.63
N PHE A 253 -12.57 -11.40 15.62
CA PHE A 253 -12.18 -10.09 15.07
C PHE A 253 -12.11 -10.08 13.54
N ALA A 254 -11.79 -11.22 12.90
CA ALA A 254 -11.84 -11.34 11.44
C ALA A 254 -13.24 -11.01 10.88
N LEU A 255 -14.31 -11.32 11.62
CA LEU A 255 -15.68 -10.92 11.26
C LEU A 255 -15.85 -9.41 11.02
N PHE A 256 -15.13 -8.56 11.76
CA PHE A 256 -15.20 -7.11 11.53
C PHE A 256 -14.53 -6.70 10.22
N TYR A 257 -13.47 -7.40 9.81
CA TYR A 257 -12.85 -7.21 8.50
C TYR A 257 -13.69 -7.79 7.37
N ASP A 258 -14.25 -9.00 7.55
CA ASP A 258 -15.17 -9.63 6.61
C ASP A 258 -16.41 -8.75 6.35
N LEU A 259 -16.91 -8.05 7.39
CA LEU A 259 -18.03 -7.11 7.27
C LEU A 259 -17.69 -5.88 6.42
N ILE A 260 -16.45 -5.38 6.48
CA ILE A 260 -16.00 -4.26 5.63
C ILE A 260 -15.71 -4.73 4.20
N ASP A 261 -15.16 -5.94 4.01
CA ASP A 261 -14.99 -6.53 2.68
C ASP A 261 -16.36 -6.78 2.01
N LEU A 262 -17.35 -7.25 2.78
CA LEU A 262 -18.74 -7.38 2.34
C LEU A 262 -19.35 -6.01 1.93
N LEU A 263 -19.07 -4.95 2.69
CA LEU A 263 -19.49 -3.58 2.35
C LEU A 263 -18.88 -3.10 1.02
N ASN A 264 -17.64 -3.47 0.71
CA ASN A 264 -17.00 -3.14 -0.57
C ASN A 264 -17.75 -3.76 -1.77
N HIS A 265 -18.51 -4.85 -1.57
CA HIS A 265 -19.36 -5.49 -2.58
C HIS A 265 -20.86 -5.13 -2.47
N LYS A 266 -21.25 -4.14 -1.64
CA LYS A 266 -22.65 -3.81 -1.31
C LYS A 266 -23.59 -3.72 -2.52
N ASN A 267 -23.16 -3.11 -3.63
CA ASN A 267 -24.00 -2.93 -4.82
C ASN A 267 -24.45 -4.27 -5.42
N LYS A 268 -23.58 -5.30 -5.41
CA LYS A 268 -23.91 -6.64 -5.92
C LYS A 268 -24.78 -7.42 -4.95
N LEU A 269 -24.46 -7.33 -3.66
CA LEU A 269 -25.23 -7.98 -2.61
C LEU A 269 -26.67 -7.44 -2.54
N LEU A 270 -26.87 -6.13 -2.75
CA LEU A 270 -28.19 -5.52 -2.84
C LEU A 270 -28.98 -6.03 -4.06
N VAL A 271 -28.33 -6.22 -5.22
CA VAL A 271 -28.94 -6.86 -6.40
C VAL A 271 -29.32 -8.32 -6.13
N TRP A 272 -28.43 -9.10 -5.51
CA TRP A 272 -28.71 -10.50 -5.15
C TRP A 272 -29.78 -10.64 -4.06
N ALA A 273 -29.89 -9.68 -3.15
CA ALA A 273 -30.88 -9.67 -2.07
C ALA A 273 -32.31 -9.39 -2.57
N GLY A 274 -32.47 -8.79 -3.75
CA GLY A 274 -33.76 -8.51 -4.38
C GLY A 274 -34.76 -7.85 -3.42
N PRO A 275 -35.87 -8.51 -3.03
CA PRO A 275 -36.85 -7.92 -2.12
C PRO A 275 -36.29 -7.54 -0.73
N LEU A 276 -35.20 -8.16 -0.27
CA LEU A 276 -34.54 -7.83 1.00
C LEU A 276 -33.67 -6.58 0.92
N GLN A 277 -33.45 -6.00 -0.27
CA GLN A 277 -32.64 -4.80 -0.47
C GLN A 277 -33.07 -3.64 0.45
N ASN A 278 -34.37 -3.40 0.59
CA ASN A 278 -34.92 -2.32 1.41
C ASN A 278 -34.66 -2.51 2.92
N ILE A 279 -34.53 -3.76 3.37
CA ILE A 279 -34.20 -4.10 4.76
C ILE A 279 -32.70 -3.95 4.99
N LEU A 280 -31.86 -4.39 4.05
CA LEU A 280 -30.39 -4.39 4.20
C LEU A 280 -29.75 -3.01 4.00
N LEU A 281 -30.32 -2.17 3.13
CA LEU A 281 -29.79 -0.83 2.80
C LEU A 281 -29.51 0.07 4.04
N PRO A 282 -30.40 0.21 5.04
CA PRO A 282 -30.10 1.00 6.24
C PRO A 282 -28.96 0.41 7.08
N TYR A 283 -28.79 -0.92 7.14
CA TYR A 283 -27.67 -1.54 7.84
C TYR A 283 -26.35 -1.28 7.12
N PHE A 284 -26.29 -1.47 5.80
CA PHE A 284 -25.08 -1.12 5.02
C PHE A 284 -24.71 0.35 5.18
N LYS A 285 -25.69 1.26 5.16
CA LYS A 285 -25.47 2.70 5.41
C LYS A 285 -24.91 2.96 6.82
N SER A 286 -25.44 2.29 7.84
CA SER A 286 -24.96 2.39 9.23
C SER A 286 -23.51 1.88 9.39
N ILE A 287 -23.18 0.74 8.78
CA ILE A 287 -21.83 0.17 8.74
C ILE A 287 -20.89 1.14 8.01
N GLU A 288 -21.32 1.72 6.88
CA GLU A 288 -20.54 2.68 6.10
C GLU A 288 -20.24 3.97 6.90
N THR A 289 -21.23 4.52 7.61
CA THR A 289 -21.00 5.69 8.51
C THR A 289 -20.08 5.37 9.68
N ASN A 290 -20.02 4.11 10.14
CA ASN A 290 -19.19 3.67 11.27
C ASN A 290 -17.88 2.98 10.84
N ARG A 291 -17.55 2.96 9.54
CA ARG A 291 -16.42 2.20 8.96
C ARG A 291 -15.10 2.41 9.71
N TYR A 292 -14.76 3.67 10.02
CA TYR A 292 -13.55 4.00 10.77
C TYR A 292 -13.51 3.34 12.16
N ASN A 293 -14.61 3.39 12.90
CA ASN A 293 -14.70 2.81 14.25
C ASN A 293 -14.60 1.28 14.21
N ILE A 294 -15.24 0.64 13.22
CA ILE A 294 -15.18 -0.81 13.01
C ILE A 294 -13.74 -1.24 12.70
N LEU A 295 -13.05 -0.53 11.81
CA LEU A 295 -11.65 -0.81 11.45
C LEU A 295 -10.68 -0.59 12.60
N MET A 296 -10.82 0.51 13.36
CA MET A 296 -10.04 0.76 14.58
C MET A 296 -10.27 -0.31 15.65
N MET A 297 -11.52 -0.79 15.80
CA MET A 297 -11.85 -1.85 16.75
C MET A 297 -11.25 -3.20 16.32
N ALA A 298 -11.39 -3.57 15.04
CA ALA A 298 -10.80 -4.78 14.48
C ALA A 298 -9.27 -4.81 14.65
N ALA A 299 -8.59 -3.70 14.33
CA ALA A 299 -7.15 -3.55 14.51
C ALA A 299 -6.75 -3.63 16.00
N SER A 300 -7.55 -3.03 16.90
CA SER A 300 -7.32 -3.12 18.35
C SER A 300 -7.39 -4.56 18.86
N PHE A 301 -8.39 -5.33 18.41
CA PHE A 301 -8.51 -6.75 18.78
C PHE A 301 -7.37 -7.60 18.20
N GLU A 302 -6.99 -7.41 16.93
CA GLU A 302 -5.86 -8.12 16.32
C GLU A 302 -4.55 -7.90 17.09
N VAL A 303 -4.26 -6.66 17.48
CA VAL A 303 -3.08 -6.31 18.28
C VAL A 303 -3.14 -6.90 19.69
N MET A 304 -4.33 -6.96 20.33
CA MET A 304 -4.47 -7.62 21.64
C MET A 304 -4.27 -9.14 21.56
N VAL A 305 -4.80 -9.79 20.51
CA VAL A 305 -4.77 -11.24 20.32
C VAL A 305 -3.40 -11.72 19.79
N THR A 306 -2.58 -10.82 19.24
CA THR A 306 -1.20 -11.08 18.83
C THR A 306 -0.36 -11.73 19.94
N PHE A 307 -0.44 -11.21 21.18
CA PHE A 307 0.37 -11.71 22.30
C PHE A 307 -0.02 -13.14 22.73
N PRO A 308 -1.31 -13.50 22.95
CA PRO A 308 -1.72 -14.89 23.15
C PRO A 308 -1.27 -15.83 22.03
N ILE A 309 -1.36 -15.42 20.76
CA ILE A 309 -0.97 -16.27 19.63
C ILE A 309 0.54 -16.56 19.66
N MET A 310 1.37 -15.54 19.90
CA MET A 310 2.83 -15.71 20.01
C MET A 310 3.25 -16.70 21.12
N LEU A 311 2.47 -16.80 22.19
CA LEU A 311 2.76 -17.67 23.35
C LEU A 311 2.14 -19.07 23.27
N THR A 312 1.09 -19.25 22.47
CA THR A 312 0.32 -20.52 22.39
C THR A 312 0.55 -21.32 21.11
N SER A 313 1.13 -20.70 20.08
CA SER A 313 1.44 -21.36 18.81
C SER A 313 2.87 -21.88 18.74
N GLY A 314 3.10 -22.90 17.91
CA GLY A 314 4.43 -23.49 17.72
C GLY A 314 5.42 -22.51 17.09
N SER A 315 6.71 -22.68 17.37
CA SER A 315 7.79 -21.75 16.99
C SER A 315 7.76 -21.30 15.52
N VAL A 316 7.51 -22.22 14.57
CA VAL A 316 7.41 -21.92 13.14
C VAL A 316 6.24 -20.98 12.83
N PHE A 317 5.07 -21.20 13.43
CA PHE A 317 3.91 -20.33 13.26
C PHE A 317 4.18 -18.95 13.86
N THR A 318 4.76 -18.91 15.07
CA THR A 318 5.12 -17.65 15.75
C THR A 318 6.06 -16.78 14.91
N LEU A 319 7.08 -17.37 14.26
CA LEU A 319 8.02 -16.61 13.41
C LEU A 319 7.34 -15.99 12.18
N VAL A 320 6.49 -16.75 11.47
CA VAL A 320 5.75 -16.22 10.30
C VAL A 320 4.72 -15.18 10.75
N TYR A 321 4.07 -15.39 11.89
CA TYR A 321 3.11 -14.46 12.46
C TYR A 321 3.77 -13.14 12.93
N ILE A 322 4.99 -13.20 13.48
CA ILE A 322 5.81 -12.00 13.76
C ILE A 322 6.06 -11.19 12.49
N GLN A 323 6.46 -11.85 11.40
CA GLN A 323 6.73 -11.17 10.13
C GLN A 323 5.46 -10.57 9.50
N TYR A 324 4.31 -11.24 9.66
CA TYR A 324 3.00 -10.70 9.31
C TYR A 324 2.66 -9.45 10.12
N ILE A 325 2.77 -9.48 11.46
CA ILE A 325 2.50 -8.32 12.32
C ILE A 325 3.46 -7.16 12.03
N LYS A 326 4.75 -7.44 11.79
CA LYS A 326 5.73 -6.42 11.36
C LYS A 326 5.27 -5.74 10.08
N THR A 327 4.96 -6.53 9.05
CA THR A 327 4.49 -6.03 7.74
C THR A 327 3.21 -5.22 7.89
N ARG A 328 2.25 -5.71 8.68
CA ARG A 328 0.98 -5.03 8.92
C ARG A 328 1.16 -3.72 9.71
N TYR A 329 2.04 -3.66 10.69
CA TYR A 329 2.38 -2.43 11.42
C TYR A 329 3.10 -1.38 10.54
N VAL A 330 3.90 -1.80 9.56
CA VAL A 330 4.53 -0.88 8.59
C VAL A 330 3.49 -0.25 7.65
N TYR A 331 2.56 -1.06 7.12
CA TYR A 331 1.65 -0.63 6.05
C TYR A 331 0.26 -0.18 6.49
N ASP A 332 -0.25 -0.60 7.65
CA ASP A 332 -1.61 -0.32 8.11
C ASP A 332 -1.67 0.74 9.23
N ARG A 333 -2.25 1.90 8.90
CA ARG A 333 -2.41 3.03 9.85
C ARG A 333 -3.36 2.73 11.00
N TYR A 334 -4.37 1.87 10.80
CA TYR A 334 -5.29 1.46 11.87
C TYR A 334 -4.56 0.61 12.91
N VAL A 335 -3.67 -0.28 12.43
CA VAL A 335 -2.81 -1.10 13.29
C VAL A 335 -1.76 -0.23 14.00
N GLN A 336 -1.17 0.76 13.34
CA GLN A 336 -0.28 1.74 14.00
C GLN A 336 -0.97 2.49 15.14
N ALA A 337 -2.18 2.99 14.90
CA ALA A 337 -2.99 3.68 15.90
C ALA A 337 -3.37 2.75 17.07
N ALA A 338 -3.79 1.52 16.77
CA ALA A 338 -4.10 0.48 17.75
C ALA A 338 -2.89 0.13 18.65
N PHE A 339 -1.69 -0.03 18.08
CA PHE A 339 -0.45 -0.25 18.84
C PHE A 339 -0.09 0.96 19.72
N SER A 340 -0.25 2.19 19.21
CA SER A 340 -0.07 3.43 20.01
C SER A 340 -1.02 3.46 21.21
N ASP A 341 -2.30 3.19 21.00
CA ASP A 341 -3.30 3.26 22.06
C ASP A 341 -3.19 2.09 23.06
N LEU A 342 -2.78 0.91 22.59
CA LEU A 342 -2.40 -0.18 23.48
C LEU A 342 -1.17 0.21 24.30
N ARG A 343 -0.12 0.79 23.70
CA ARG A 343 1.05 1.28 24.43
C ARG A 343 0.65 2.25 25.54
N LYS A 344 -0.18 3.25 25.25
CA LYS A 344 -0.70 4.20 26.26
C LYS A 344 -1.45 3.50 27.39
N LYS A 345 -2.38 2.59 27.07
CA LYS A 345 -3.19 1.85 28.04
C LYS A 345 -2.34 0.93 28.93
N VAL A 346 -1.43 0.17 28.34
CA VAL A 346 -0.54 -0.73 29.11
C VAL A 346 0.44 0.08 29.94
N THR A 347 1.02 1.17 29.42
CA THR A 347 1.90 2.07 30.19
C THR A 347 1.18 2.64 31.43
N LYS A 348 -0.09 3.03 31.28
CA LYS A 348 -0.91 3.50 32.41
C LYS A 348 -1.08 2.38 33.46
N LEU A 349 -1.36 1.15 33.02
CA LEU A 349 -1.51 -0.02 33.90
C LEU A 349 -0.18 -0.37 34.61
N THR A 350 0.93 -0.45 33.88
CA THR A 350 2.27 -0.77 34.42
C THR A 350 2.90 0.34 35.26
N SER A 351 2.32 1.55 35.24
CA SER A 351 2.69 2.65 36.14
C SER A 351 1.93 2.65 37.47
N MET A 352 0.95 1.75 37.65
CA MET A 352 0.21 1.62 38.91
C MET A 352 1.05 0.90 39.97
N SER A 353 0.90 1.32 41.23
CA SER A 353 1.65 0.84 42.40
C SER A 353 1.53 -0.66 42.70
N PHE A 354 0.57 -1.38 42.09
CA PHE A 354 0.43 -2.82 42.28
C PHE A 354 1.41 -3.66 41.44
N LEU A 355 2.02 -3.09 40.39
CA LEU A 355 2.94 -3.79 39.50
C LEU A 355 4.41 -3.48 39.82
N PRO A 356 5.30 -4.48 39.81
CA PRO A 356 6.73 -4.25 39.96
C PRO A 356 7.29 -3.32 38.87
N PRO A 357 8.16 -2.34 39.21
CA PRO A 357 8.66 -1.36 38.24
C PRO A 357 9.34 -1.95 37.00
N PHE A 358 9.96 -3.14 37.12
CA PHE A 358 10.61 -3.81 35.99
C PHE A 358 9.61 -4.20 34.88
N VAL A 359 8.34 -4.48 35.20
CA VAL A 359 7.32 -4.85 34.21
C VAL A 359 7.11 -3.73 33.20
N ASN A 360 7.10 -2.47 33.68
CA ASN A 360 7.00 -1.32 32.80
C ASN A 360 8.20 -1.23 31.84
N VAL A 361 9.42 -1.49 32.32
CA VAL A 361 10.65 -1.45 31.51
C VAL A 361 10.63 -2.49 30.38
N TYR A 362 10.21 -3.73 30.66
CA TYR A 362 10.06 -4.77 29.63
C TYR A 362 8.99 -4.43 28.60
N VAL A 363 7.85 -3.89 29.04
CA VAL A 363 6.77 -3.46 28.14
C VAL A 363 7.21 -2.32 27.23
N GLN A 364 7.89 -1.28 27.73
CA GLN A 364 8.40 -0.20 26.88
C GLN A 364 9.38 -0.75 25.84
N LYS A 365 10.35 -1.58 26.24
CA LYS A 365 11.32 -2.20 25.31
C LYS A 365 10.65 -2.99 24.19
N PHE A 366 9.53 -3.66 24.44
CA PHE A 366 8.76 -4.35 23.39
C PHE A 366 8.15 -3.37 22.38
N PHE A 367 7.50 -2.29 22.84
CA PHE A 367 6.93 -1.28 21.94
C PHE A 367 8.01 -0.47 21.20
N ASP A 368 9.15 -0.20 21.84
CA ASP A 368 10.28 0.48 21.23
C ASP A 368 10.99 -0.40 20.19
N MET A 369 11.05 -1.72 20.40
CA MET A 369 11.47 -2.68 19.37
C MET A 369 10.55 -2.60 18.15
N LEU A 370 9.23 -2.68 18.32
CA LEU A 370 8.28 -2.58 17.21
C LEU A 370 8.39 -1.25 16.44
N TYR A 371 8.54 -0.14 17.16
CA TYR A 371 8.74 1.19 16.56
C TYR A 371 10.06 1.27 15.79
N THR A 372 11.17 0.78 16.37
CA THR A 372 12.47 0.74 15.69
C THR A 372 12.41 -0.13 14.43
N MET A 373 11.70 -1.27 14.49
CA MET A 373 11.49 -2.18 13.37
C MET A 373 10.58 -1.63 12.26
N SER A 374 9.82 -0.55 12.49
CA SER A 374 9.05 0.14 11.44
C SER A 374 9.78 1.34 10.83
N GLN A 375 10.72 1.96 11.56
CA GLN A 375 11.61 2.99 11.03
C GLN A 375 12.74 2.43 10.16
N GLN A 376 13.01 1.12 10.25
CA GLN A 376 13.89 0.41 9.31
C GLN A 376 13.21 0.32 7.93
N THR A 377 13.50 1.30 7.07
CA THR A 377 13.31 1.18 5.62
C THR A 377 13.99 -0.09 5.10
N ILE A 378 13.25 -0.88 4.34
CA ILE A 378 13.70 -2.09 3.65
C ILE A 378 14.13 -1.69 2.23
#